data_AF-A0A259J9V5-F1
#
_entry.id   AF-A0A259J9V5-F1
#
_cell.length_a   1.000
_cell.length_b   1.000
_cell.length_c   1.000
_cell.angle_alpha   90.00
_cell.angle_beta   90.00
_cell.angle_gamma   90.00
#
_symmetry.space_group_name_H-M   'P 1'
#
loop_
_entity.id
_entity.type
_entity.pdbx_description
1 polymer ?
#
loop_
_entity_poly.entity_id
_entity_poly.type
_entity_poly.pdbx_seq_one_letter_code
_entity_poly.pdbx_strand_id
1 'polypeptide(L)'
;MNMRELVVALALSVGGLAGLSAAGLAAPVGPDGDAFYVPPAPLPAGAKGSVVWTRPFAGTMALPSAARNLLVLYLSEDPSGKPVAVSGTVAVPKGEPPAGGWPVITWTHGTIGLAAICAPSRDTATGPEHAYVADIQRLLDKAVAAGYAVVATDYQGLGVDVFQPFFQGVPNAKNVLDMIRAAREIEPRIGTTYAVMGHSQGGQADLFTASIGPTYAPEFRLVGNVAMAPGSNIKGRLDAVIDSAKAELAVPYVLYVLTSYAHVDARIDLSRILTQEARAHLPDLYKGCMTAALTQGYWSTAIARDQFQSKPDLAAFL
;
A
#
# COMPACT_ATOMS: atom_id res chain seq x y z
N MET A 1 38.97 42.80 56.33
CA MET A 1 38.94 42.25 57.69
C MET A 1 37.50 41.85 57.99
N ASN A 2 37.24 40.53 58.10
CA ASN A 2 36.03 39.81 58.58
C ASN A 2 34.69 40.06 57.85
N MET A 3 33.95 39.09 57.28
CA MET A 3 33.49 37.73 57.68
C MET A 3 32.23 37.76 58.59
N ARG A 4 31.15 37.11 58.10
CA ARG A 4 29.82 36.80 58.73
C ARG A 4 28.77 37.91 58.52
N GLU A 5 27.56 37.70 57.99
CA GLU A 5 26.61 36.59 58.19
C GLU A 5 25.73 36.26 56.98
N LEU A 6 25.30 35.00 56.94
CA LEU A 6 24.30 34.37 56.05
C LEU A 6 22.89 34.94 56.25
N VAL A 7 22.15 35.13 55.14
CA VAL A 7 20.81 34.52 54.98
C VAL A 7 20.62 34.13 53.52
N VAL A 8 20.36 32.84 53.31
CA VAL A 8 20.07 32.18 52.04
C VAL A 8 18.60 32.37 51.67
N ALA A 9 18.33 32.80 50.44
CA ALA A 9 17.04 32.61 49.78
C ALA A 9 17.24 32.43 48.27
N LEU A 10 17.62 31.22 47.86
CA LEU A 10 17.65 30.80 46.47
C LEU A 10 16.24 30.32 46.10
N ALA A 11 15.45 31.16 45.43
CA ALA A 11 14.17 30.75 44.87
C ALA A 11 14.42 29.89 43.62
N LEU A 12 14.35 28.57 43.79
CA LEU A 12 14.25 27.60 42.70
C LEU A 12 12.87 27.75 42.04
N SER A 13 12.82 28.40 40.87
CA SER A 13 11.67 28.33 39.97
C SER A 13 11.69 27.01 39.19
N VAL A 14 11.35 25.92 39.88
CA VAL A 14 10.89 24.69 39.22
C VAL A 14 9.38 24.82 39.05
N GLY A 15 8.94 25.27 37.88
CA GLY A 15 7.54 25.56 37.60
C GLY A 15 7.09 24.92 36.28
N GLY A 16 6.73 23.64 36.33
CA GLY A 16 5.73 23.00 35.48
C GLY A 16 5.98 23.00 33.96
N LEU A 17 6.76 22.05 33.47
CA LEU A 17 6.45 21.44 32.17
C LEU A 17 5.09 20.75 32.34
N ALA A 18 4.02 21.47 32.00
CA ALA A 18 2.70 20.89 31.84
C ALA A 18 2.83 19.81 30.76
N GLY A 19 2.87 18.54 31.20
CA GLY A 19 2.69 17.42 30.32
C GLY A 19 1.33 17.58 29.65
N LEU A 20 1.34 17.90 28.36
CA LEU A 20 0.18 17.64 27.51
C LEU A 20 -0.02 16.12 27.54
N SER A 21 -0.91 15.69 28.41
CA SER A 21 -1.54 14.39 28.30
C SER A 21 -2.19 14.34 26.92
N ALA A 22 -1.61 13.56 26.01
CA ALA A 22 -2.24 13.21 24.75
C ALA A 22 -3.43 12.30 25.07
N ALA A 23 -4.52 12.90 25.56
CA ALA A 23 -5.82 12.27 25.54
C ALA A 23 -6.11 11.97 24.07
N GLY A 24 -6.09 10.68 23.71
CA GLY A 24 -6.23 10.20 22.34
C GLY A 24 -7.52 10.75 21.73
N LEU A 25 -7.38 11.71 20.83
CA LEU A 25 -8.47 12.12 19.97
C LEU A 25 -8.84 10.91 19.11
N ALA A 26 -10.10 10.49 19.18
CA ALA A 26 -10.62 9.47 18.29
C ALA A 26 -10.34 9.89 16.84
N ALA A 27 -9.88 8.94 16.02
CA ALA A 27 -9.60 9.20 14.61
C ALA A 27 -10.81 9.86 13.92
N PRO A 28 -10.61 10.88 13.07
CA PRO A 28 -11.72 11.57 12.41
C PRO A 28 -12.61 10.60 11.62
N VAL A 29 -13.92 10.87 11.59
CA VAL A 29 -14.85 10.08 10.79
C VAL A 29 -14.78 10.52 9.33
N GLY A 30 -14.60 9.57 8.42
CA GLY A 30 -14.49 9.86 6.98
C GLY A 30 -15.86 10.11 6.33
N PRO A 31 -15.91 10.83 5.20
CA PRO A 31 -17.16 11.10 4.49
C PRO A 31 -17.79 9.83 3.91
N ASP A 32 -19.08 9.89 3.57
CA ASP A 32 -19.83 8.77 3.01
C ASP A 32 -19.48 8.48 1.55
N GLY A 33 -19.80 7.26 1.09
CA GLY A 33 -19.60 6.83 -0.30
C GLY A 33 -18.16 6.97 -0.78
N ASP A 34 -18.01 7.37 -2.04
CA ASP A 34 -16.73 7.54 -2.75
C ASP A 34 -15.95 8.79 -2.31
N ALA A 35 -16.60 9.76 -1.67
CA ALA A 35 -15.92 10.93 -1.13
C ALA A 35 -14.84 10.55 -0.09
N PHE A 36 -14.95 9.36 0.50
CA PHE A 36 -13.94 8.81 1.42
C PHE A 36 -12.54 8.74 0.80
N TYR A 37 -12.48 8.50 -0.51
CA TYR A 37 -11.23 8.32 -1.25
C TYR A 37 -10.71 9.64 -1.86
N VAL A 38 -11.38 10.75 -1.59
CA VAL A 38 -10.94 12.09 -2.00
C VAL A 38 -10.28 12.76 -0.80
N PRO A 39 -8.95 12.71 -0.66
CA PRO A 39 -8.26 13.33 0.47
C PRO A 39 -8.48 14.85 0.50
N PRO A 40 -8.39 15.48 1.69
CA PRO A 40 -8.43 16.92 1.80
C PRO A 40 -7.20 17.54 1.12
N ALA A 41 -7.36 18.75 0.58
CA ALA A 41 -6.29 19.54 0.00
C ALA A 41 -6.19 20.89 0.72
N PRO A 42 -5.09 21.19 1.43
CA PRO A 42 -3.92 20.33 1.65
C PRO A 42 -4.21 19.11 2.56
N LEU A 43 -3.34 18.10 2.49
CA LEU A 43 -3.37 16.98 3.45
C LEU A 43 -3.15 17.50 4.88
N PRO A 44 -3.77 16.88 5.90
CA PRO A 44 -3.52 17.25 7.28
C PRO A 44 -2.05 17.00 7.65
N ALA A 45 -1.54 17.81 8.58
CA ALA A 45 -0.24 17.52 9.18
C ALA A 45 -0.33 16.23 10.01
N GLY A 46 0.70 15.39 9.94
CA GLY A 46 0.76 14.14 10.68
C GLY A 46 2.06 13.39 10.42
N ALA A 47 2.32 12.37 11.22
CA ALA A 47 3.41 11.45 10.99
C ALA A 47 3.03 10.44 9.90
N LYS A 48 4.01 9.69 9.42
CA LYS A 48 3.74 8.55 8.54
C LYS A 48 2.89 7.54 9.30
N GLY A 49 1.82 7.07 8.69
CA GLY A 49 0.81 6.23 9.31
C GLY A 49 -0.25 6.95 10.14
N SER A 50 -0.20 8.29 10.25
CA SER A 50 -1.29 9.01 10.92
C SER A 50 -2.60 8.88 10.16
N VAL A 51 -3.71 8.74 10.90
CA VAL A 51 -5.03 8.54 10.31
C VAL A 51 -5.57 9.88 9.85
N VAL A 52 -5.90 9.98 8.56
CA VAL A 52 -6.65 11.12 8.02
C VAL A 52 -8.10 10.99 8.46
N TRP A 53 -8.71 9.82 8.22
CA TRP A 53 -10.01 9.46 8.75
C TRP A 53 -10.28 7.95 8.67
N THR A 54 -11.31 7.50 9.38
CA THR A 54 -11.78 6.11 9.37
C THR A 54 -13.31 6.04 9.45
N ARG A 55 -13.89 4.91 9.01
CA ARG A 55 -15.31 4.59 9.23
C ARG A 55 -15.51 3.07 9.33
N PRO A 56 -16.62 2.59 9.93
CA PRO A 56 -17.01 1.18 9.81
C PRO A 56 -17.07 0.73 8.35
N PHE A 57 -16.63 -0.49 8.08
CA PHE A 57 -16.57 -1.05 6.73
C PHE A 57 -17.40 -2.32 6.60
N ALA A 58 -18.21 -2.37 5.55
CA ALA A 58 -19.06 -3.51 5.22
C ALA A 58 -18.94 -3.89 3.73
N GLY A 59 -17.85 -3.48 3.06
CA GLY A 59 -17.56 -3.88 1.67
C GLY A 59 -17.11 -5.34 1.57
N THR A 60 -16.83 -5.80 0.36
CA THR A 60 -16.50 -7.22 0.08
C THR A 60 -15.21 -7.71 0.74
N MET A 61 -14.27 -6.81 0.97
CA MET A 61 -13.03 -7.06 1.74
C MET A 61 -13.22 -7.10 3.26
N ALA A 62 -14.43 -6.82 3.77
CA ALA A 62 -14.70 -6.98 5.21
C ALA A 62 -14.59 -8.47 5.57
N LEU A 63 -13.94 -8.77 6.69
CA LEU A 63 -13.74 -10.13 7.17
C LEU A 63 -14.88 -10.49 8.13
N PRO A 64 -15.79 -11.43 7.77
CA PRO A 64 -16.97 -11.76 8.59
C PRO A 64 -16.65 -12.25 10.01
N SER A 65 -15.49 -12.86 10.21
CA SER A 65 -15.04 -13.38 11.50
C SER A 65 -14.51 -12.28 12.43
N ALA A 66 -14.22 -11.07 11.92
CA ALA A 66 -13.76 -9.94 12.71
C ALA A 66 -14.86 -9.41 13.66
N ALA A 67 -14.45 -8.78 14.76
CA ALA A 67 -15.35 -8.01 15.61
C ALA A 67 -15.71 -6.66 14.96
N ARG A 68 -14.73 -6.05 14.29
CA ARG A 68 -14.87 -4.75 13.62
C ARG A 68 -14.08 -4.80 12.32
N ASN A 69 -14.69 -4.31 11.25
CA ASN A 69 -14.02 -3.98 10.00
C ASN A 69 -14.07 -2.46 9.83
N LEU A 70 -12.94 -1.88 9.45
CA LEU A 70 -12.76 -0.45 9.33
C LEU A 70 -12.13 -0.13 7.98
N LEU A 71 -12.62 0.93 7.36
CA LEU A 71 -12.01 1.56 6.21
C LEU A 71 -11.19 2.73 6.75
N VAL A 72 -9.96 2.88 6.27
CA VAL A 72 -9.04 3.92 6.73
C VAL A 72 -8.43 4.64 5.54
N LEU A 73 -8.27 5.94 5.68
CA LEU A 73 -7.38 6.76 4.88
C LEU A 73 -6.27 7.24 5.80
N TYR A 74 -5.02 6.98 5.44
CA TYR A 74 -3.85 7.28 6.27
C TYR A 74 -2.74 7.95 5.47
N LEU A 75 -1.84 8.65 6.17
CA LEU A 75 -0.69 9.30 5.56
C LEU A 75 0.46 8.31 5.32
N SER A 76 1.09 8.39 4.15
CA SER A 76 2.37 7.74 3.84
C SER A 76 3.22 8.70 3.01
N GLU A 77 4.24 8.19 2.31
CA GLU A 77 5.08 9.01 1.43
C GLU A 77 5.24 8.40 0.03
N ASP A 78 5.28 9.28 -0.96
CA ASP A 78 5.53 8.92 -2.35
C ASP A 78 7.03 8.60 -2.61
N PRO A 79 7.41 8.12 -3.81
CA PRO A 79 8.81 7.84 -4.13
C PRO A 79 9.77 9.03 -3.97
N SER A 80 9.25 10.27 -4.01
CA SER A 80 10.02 11.50 -3.79
C SER A 80 10.07 11.95 -2.33
N GLY A 81 9.42 11.22 -1.42
CA GLY A 81 9.34 11.53 0.01
C GLY A 81 8.25 12.55 0.37
N LYS A 82 7.34 12.88 -0.55
CA LYS A 82 6.24 13.80 -0.26
C LYS A 82 5.07 13.07 0.40
N PRO A 83 4.34 13.72 1.33
CA PRO A 83 3.15 13.12 1.92
C PRO A 83 2.11 12.73 0.88
N VAL A 84 1.54 11.54 1.01
CA VAL A 84 0.44 11.03 0.18
C VAL A 84 -0.60 10.37 1.08
N ALA A 85 -1.87 10.43 0.69
CA ALA A 85 -2.93 9.66 1.35
C ALA A 85 -3.09 8.30 0.68
N VAL A 86 -3.22 7.25 1.48
CA VAL A 86 -3.41 5.87 1.03
C VAL A 86 -4.59 5.28 1.77
N SER A 87 -5.43 4.50 1.07
CA SER A 87 -6.54 3.79 1.69
C SER A 87 -6.20 2.34 2.02
N GLY A 88 -7.02 1.74 2.87
CA GLY A 88 -6.92 0.34 3.23
C GLY A 88 -8.00 -0.08 4.21
N THR A 89 -7.95 -1.33 4.64
CA THR A 89 -8.89 -1.91 5.61
C THR A 89 -8.18 -2.49 6.83
N VAL A 90 -8.83 -2.37 7.99
CA VAL A 90 -8.39 -2.95 9.26
C VAL A 90 -9.49 -3.87 9.76
N ALA A 91 -9.15 -5.12 10.04
CA ALA A 91 -10.04 -6.10 10.66
C ALA A 91 -9.51 -6.46 12.07
N VAL A 92 -10.31 -6.12 13.08
CA VAL A 92 -9.98 -6.37 14.49
C VAL A 92 -10.59 -7.71 14.95
N PRO A 93 -9.82 -8.62 15.56
CA PRO A 93 -10.35 -9.91 16.01
C PRO A 93 -11.39 -9.79 17.12
N LYS A 94 -12.17 -10.86 17.31
CA LYS A 94 -13.08 -11.03 18.45
C LYS A 94 -12.30 -11.45 19.70
N GLY A 95 -12.82 -11.09 20.87
CA GLY A 95 -12.26 -11.46 22.17
C GLY A 95 -11.24 -10.45 22.70
N GLU A 96 -10.47 -10.88 23.69
CA GLU A 96 -9.43 -10.08 24.32
C GLU A 96 -8.07 -10.35 23.68
N PRO A 97 -7.25 -9.31 23.42
CA PRO A 97 -5.92 -9.51 22.88
C PRO A 97 -5.02 -10.26 23.87
N PRO A 98 -4.02 -11.02 23.38
CA PRO A 98 -2.99 -11.58 24.25
C PRO A 98 -2.11 -10.47 24.85
N ALA A 99 -1.24 -10.83 25.79
CA ALA A 99 -0.23 -9.91 26.30
C ALA A 99 0.62 -9.34 25.15
N GLY A 100 0.68 -8.00 25.07
CA GLY A 100 1.36 -7.30 23.97
C GLY A 100 0.47 -6.93 22.78
N GLY A 101 -0.84 -7.23 22.83
CA GLY A 101 -1.82 -6.85 21.80
C GLY A 101 -2.03 -7.92 20.74
N TRP A 102 -3.04 -7.74 19.88
CA TRP A 102 -3.28 -8.65 18.76
C TRP A 102 -2.07 -8.66 17.80
N PRO A 103 -1.47 -9.82 17.48
CA PRO A 103 -0.45 -9.91 16.45
C PRO A 103 -1.05 -9.55 15.09
N VAL A 104 -0.24 -8.94 14.23
CA VAL A 104 -0.69 -8.41 12.94
C VAL A 104 -0.30 -9.34 11.80
N ILE A 105 -1.27 -9.64 10.92
CA ILE A 105 -1.00 -10.07 9.55
C ILE A 105 -1.24 -8.86 8.66
N THR A 106 -0.18 -8.31 8.09
CA THR A 106 -0.33 -7.29 7.05
C THR A 106 -0.30 -7.94 5.68
N TRP A 107 -1.33 -7.68 4.89
CA TRP A 107 -1.52 -8.28 3.59
C TRP A 107 -1.11 -7.31 2.49
N THR A 108 -0.26 -7.81 1.58
CA THR A 108 0.19 -7.14 0.37
C THR A 108 -0.50 -7.79 -0.82
N HIS A 109 -1.45 -7.09 -1.44
CA HIS A 109 -2.22 -7.66 -2.55
C HIS A 109 -1.38 -7.76 -3.84
N GLY A 110 -1.72 -8.74 -4.67
CA GLY A 110 -1.23 -8.90 -6.04
C GLY A 110 -1.79 -7.86 -7.00
N THR A 111 -1.46 -8.01 -8.28
CA THR A 111 -1.83 -7.02 -9.28
C THR A 111 -3.33 -6.97 -9.53
N ILE A 112 -3.90 -5.78 -9.35
CA ILE A 112 -5.32 -5.48 -9.55
C ILE A 112 -5.55 -4.36 -10.55
N GLY A 113 -4.53 -3.62 -10.97
CA GLY A 113 -4.66 -2.48 -11.89
C GLY A 113 -3.79 -1.30 -11.45
N LEU A 114 -3.92 -0.18 -12.17
CA LEU A 114 -3.30 1.10 -11.80
C LEU A 114 -4.33 2.19 -11.46
N ALA A 115 -5.61 1.94 -11.72
CA ALA A 115 -6.67 2.91 -11.49
C ALA A 115 -7.16 2.87 -10.04
N ALA A 116 -7.55 4.03 -9.50
CA ALA A 116 -8.07 4.16 -8.15
C ALA A 116 -9.23 3.19 -7.83
N ILE A 117 -10.12 2.95 -8.80
CA ILE A 117 -11.29 2.06 -8.64
C ILE A 117 -10.92 0.59 -8.40
N CYS A 118 -9.69 0.19 -8.70
CA CYS A 118 -9.25 -1.21 -8.61
C CYS A 118 -8.87 -1.65 -7.20
N ALA A 119 -8.75 -0.71 -6.25
CA ALA A 119 -8.37 -0.99 -4.87
C ALA A 119 -9.24 -2.08 -4.22
N PRO A 120 -8.65 -3.01 -3.43
CA PRO A 120 -9.44 -4.01 -2.72
C PRO A 120 -10.44 -3.38 -1.75
N SER A 121 -10.12 -2.26 -1.11
CA SER A 121 -11.06 -1.54 -0.24
C SER A 121 -12.29 -0.97 -0.96
N ARG A 122 -12.20 -0.81 -2.29
CA ARG A 122 -13.29 -0.35 -3.18
C ARG A 122 -14.02 -1.47 -3.88
N ASP A 123 -13.61 -2.72 -3.67
CA ASP A 123 -14.20 -3.86 -4.34
C ASP A 123 -15.70 -4.00 -4.03
N THR A 124 -16.44 -4.50 -5.02
CA THR A 124 -17.87 -4.77 -4.94
C THR A 124 -18.14 -6.16 -5.47
N ALA A 125 -19.31 -6.75 -5.17
CA ALA A 125 -19.63 -8.11 -5.61
C ALA A 125 -19.64 -8.29 -7.14
N THR A 126 -19.80 -7.18 -7.89
CA THR A 126 -19.73 -7.13 -9.35
C THR A 126 -18.51 -6.36 -9.84
N GLY A 127 -17.53 -6.13 -8.96
CA GLY A 127 -16.30 -5.40 -9.24
C GLY A 127 -15.39 -6.17 -10.19
N PRO A 128 -14.53 -5.45 -10.93
CA PRO A 128 -13.68 -6.06 -11.96
C PRO A 128 -12.66 -7.06 -11.40
N GLU A 129 -12.23 -6.88 -10.15
CA GLU A 129 -11.24 -7.74 -9.48
C GLU A 129 -11.84 -8.60 -8.36
N HIS A 130 -13.19 -8.70 -8.31
CA HIS A 130 -13.89 -9.35 -7.21
C HIS A 130 -13.50 -10.82 -7.05
N ALA A 131 -13.25 -11.54 -8.14
CA ALA A 131 -12.84 -12.94 -8.09
C ALA A 131 -11.54 -13.13 -7.28
N TYR A 132 -10.53 -12.30 -7.55
CA TYR A 132 -9.27 -12.31 -6.81
C TYR A 132 -9.46 -11.88 -5.34
N VAL A 133 -10.22 -10.80 -5.13
CA VAL A 133 -10.51 -10.26 -3.80
C VAL A 133 -11.25 -11.27 -2.92
N ALA A 134 -12.29 -11.91 -3.44
CA ALA A 134 -13.10 -12.89 -2.72
C ALA A 134 -12.28 -14.13 -2.32
N ASP A 135 -11.35 -14.56 -3.17
CA ASP A 135 -10.48 -15.70 -2.88
C ASP A 135 -9.53 -15.42 -1.71
N ILE A 136 -8.89 -14.24 -1.72
CA ILE A 136 -7.99 -13.85 -0.65
C ILE A 136 -8.75 -13.48 0.63
N GLN A 137 -9.93 -12.88 0.55
CA GLN A 137 -10.75 -12.57 1.72
C GLN A 137 -11.02 -13.84 2.55
N ARG A 138 -11.29 -14.99 1.92
CA ARG A 138 -11.47 -16.27 2.63
C ARG A 138 -10.22 -16.74 3.38
N LEU A 139 -9.03 -16.41 2.88
CA LEU A 139 -7.77 -16.72 3.55
C LEU A 139 -7.55 -15.76 4.74
N LEU A 140 -7.78 -14.47 4.53
CA LEU A 140 -7.64 -13.45 5.57
C LEU A 140 -8.66 -13.61 6.69
N ASP A 141 -9.88 -14.05 6.37
CA ASP A 141 -10.92 -14.30 7.37
C ASP A 141 -10.52 -15.40 8.36
N LYS A 142 -9.81 -16.44 7.88
CA LYS A 142 -9.23 -17.45 8.77
C LYS A 142 -8.16 -16.87 9.70
N ALA A 143 -7.37 -15.90 9.23
CA ALA A 143 -6.39 -15.23 10.07
C ALA A 143 -7.07 -14.41 11.17
N VAL A 144 -8.09 -13.60 10.84
CA VAL A 144 -8.80 -12.83 11.89
C VAL A 144 -9.58 -13.72 12.86
N ALA A 145 -10.15 -14.83 12.38
CA ALA A 145 -10.78 -15.84 13.23
C ALA A 145 -9.80 -16.49 14.20
N ALA A 146 -8.53 -16.63 13.81
CA ALA A 146 -7.45 -17.19 14.63
C ALA A 146 -6.82 -16.16 15.59
N GLY A 147 -7.36 -14.93 15.67
CA GLY A 147 -6.85 -13.91 16.59
C GLY A 147 -5.70 -13.07 16.03
N TYR A 148 -5.59 -12.92 14.71
CA TYR A 148 -4.66 -11.96 14.10
C TYR A 148 -5.41 -10.72 13.65
N ALA A 149 -4.96 -9.53 14.05
CA ALA A 149 -5.43 -8.31 13.40
C ALA A 149 -4.96 -8.32 11.94
N VAL A 150 -5.88 -8.15 11.00
CA VAL A 150 -5.55 -8.13 9.58
C VAL A 150 -5.57 -6.69 9.10
N VAL A 151 -4.46 -6.23 8.50
CA VAL A 151 -4.36 -4.89 7.94
C VAL A 151 -3.98 -4.99 6.46
N ALA A 152 -4.78 -4.40 5.60
CA ALA A 152 -4.67 -4.51 4.15
C ALA A 152 -4.57 -3.10 3.56
N THR A 153 -3.40 -2.73 3.04
CA THR A 153 -3.28 -1.47 2.31
C THR A 153 -3.66 -1.67 0.84
N ASP A 154 -4.23 -0.64 0.23
CA ASP A 154 -4.45 -0.63 -1.22
C ASP A 154 -3.18 -0.28 -2.01
N TYR A 155 -2.10 0.20 -1.37
CA TYR A 155 -1.02 0.98 -1.98
C TYR A 155 -1.47 2.36 -2.48
N GLN A 156 -0.54 3.33 -2.51
CA GLN A 156 -0.83 4.64 -3.06
C GLN A 156 -1.27 4.55 -4.53
N GLY A 157 -2.17 5.44 -4.96
CA GLY A 157 -2.71 5.46 -6.32
C GLY A 157 -3.80 4.43 -6.60
N LEU A 158 -4.03 3.52 -5.64
CA LEU A 158 -5.20 2.67 -5.59
C LEU A 158 -6.11 3.20 -4.47
N GLY A 159 -7.40 3.24 -4.75
CA GLY A 159 -8.40 3.87 -3.89
C GLY A 159 -8.45 5.38 -4.09
N VAL A 160 -7.32 6.05 -3.87
CA VAL A 160 -7.09 7.48 -4.11
C VAL A 160 -6.46 7.71 -5.49
N ASP A 161 -6.96 8.68 -6.24
CA ASP A 161 -6.50 8.98 -7.61
C ASP A 161 -5.20 9.80 -7.64
N VAL A 162 -4.08 9.11 -7.45
CA VAL A 162 -2.71 9.62 -7.55
C VAL A 162 -1.82 8.58 -8.23
N PHE A 163 -0.55 8.89 -8.48
CA PHE A 163 0.38 7.96 -9.10
C PHE A 163 0.58 6.67 -8.26
N GLN A 164 0.41 5.51 -8.92
CA GLN A 164 0.67 4.19 -8.37
C GLN A 164 2.09 3.72 -8.76
N PRO A 165 3.01 3.50 -7.80
CA PRO A 165 4.39 3.11 -8.05
C PRO A 165 4.48 1.59 -8.23
N PHE A 166 3.88 1.10 -9.32
CA PHE A 166 3.80 -0.31 -9.68
C PHE A 166 5.16 -0.98 -9.68
N PHE A 167 5.29 -2.09 -8.94
CA PHE A 167 6.54 -2.85 -8.81
C PHE A 167 7.75 -2.03 -8.30
N GLN A 168 7.54 -0.82 -7.76
CA GLN A 168 8.56 -0.13 -6.99
C GLN A 168 8.45 -0.60 -5.53
N GLY A 169 9.37 -1.49 -5.14
CA GLY A 169 9.24 -2.24 -3.90
C GLY A 169 9.29 -1.38 -2.63
N VAL A 170 10.21 -0.42 -2.57
CA VAL A 170 10.37 0.45 -1.38
C VAL A 170 9.13 1.33 -1.14
N PRO A 171 8.59 2.07 -2.13
CA PRO A 171 7.34 2.83 -1.94
C PRO A 171 6.18 1.97 -1.43
N ASN A 172 5.92 0.82 -2.06
CA ASN A 172 4.82 -0.07 -1.64
C ASN A 172 5.04 -0.59 -0.21
N ALA A 173 6.27 -0.98 0.14
CA ALA A 173 6.60 -1.45 1.48
C ALA A 173 6.41 -0.37 2.57
N LYS A 174 6.67 0.90 2.25
CA LYS A 174 6.40 2.02 3.17
C LYS A 174 4.91 2.18 3.43
N ASN A 175 4.08 2.12 2.39
CA ASN A 175 2.62 2.15 2.55
C ASN A 175 2.15 0.99 3.47
N VAL A 176 2.67 -0.22 3.26
CA VAL A 176 2.34 -1.40 4.08
C VAL A 176 2.69 -1.19 5.56
N LEU A 177 3.88 -0.67 5.86
CA LEU A 177 4.31 -0.44 7.25
C LEU A 177 3.55 0.73 7.90
N ASP A 178 3.25 1.79 7.14
CA ASP A 178 2.46 2.93 7.59
C ASP A 178 0.99 2.52 7.86
N MET A 179 0.46 1.54 7.13
CA MET A 179 -0.86 0.96 7.41
C MET A 179 -0.92 0.26 8.78
N ILE A 180 0.17 -0.37 9.24
CA ILE A 180 0.24 -0.96 10.59
C ILE A 180 0.18 0.15 11.65
N ARG A 181 0.89 1.27 11.43
CA ARG A 181 0.82 2.45 12.31
C ARG A 181 -0.61 2.99 12.39
N ALA A 182 -1.26 3.17 11.24
CA ALA A 182 -2.64 3.65 11.17
C ALA A 182 -3.62 2.72 11.91
N ALA A 183 -3.47 1.41 11.74
CA ALA A 183 -4.31 0.45 12.45
C ALA A 183 -4.18 0.56 13.97
N ARG A 184 -2.96 0.77 14.49
CA ARG A 184 -2.72 0.95 15.92
C ARG A 184 -3.17 2.30 16.46
N GLU A 185 -3.16 3.34 15.63
CA GLU A 185 -3.76 4.62 15.99
C GLU A 185 -5.27 4.50 16.19
N ILE A 186 -5.95 3.68 15.37
CA ILE A 186 -7.39 3.43 15.49
C ILE A 186 -7.74 2.45 16.63
N GLU A 187 -6.95 1.40 16.79
CA GLU A 187 -7.13 0.37 17.83
C GLU A 187 -5.80 0.12 18.55
N PRO A 188 -5.54 0.83 19.67
CA PRO A 188 -4.29 0.72 20.43
C PRO A 188 -4.01 -0.69 21.00
N ARG A 189 -5.01 -1.56 21.05
CA ARG A 189 -4.86 -2.98 21.44
C ARG A 189 -4.27 -3.86 20.34
N ILE A 190 -4.10 -3.35 19.13
CA ILE A 190 -3.27 -4.02 18.11
C ILE A 190 -1.80 -3.93 18.54
N GLY A 191 -1.14 -5.08 18.59
CA GLY A 191 0.23 -5.23 19.06
C GLY A 191 1.26 -4.73 18.06
N THR A 192 2.54 -4.83 18.43
CA THR A 192 3.68 -4.42 17.61
C THR A 192 4.36 -5.57 16.88
N THR A 193 3.88 -6.80 17.06
CA THR A 193 4.41 -7.99 16.40
C THR A 193 3.64 -8.23 15.11
N TYR A 194 4.35 -8.41 13.99
CA TYR A 194 3.69 -8.60 12.69
C TYR A 194 4.39 -9.65 11.81
N ALA A 195 3.59 -10.29 10.98
CA ALA A 195 4.04 -11.01 9.79
C ALA A 195 3.44 -10.36 8.54
N VAL A 196 4.17 -10.46 7.43
CA VAL A 196 3.72 -9.99 6.13
C VAL A 196 3.30 -11.19 5.27
N MET A 197 2.30 -11.03 4.41
CA MET A 197 1.99 -12.05 3.41
C MET A 197 1.47 -11.42 2.12
N GLY A 198 1.87 -11.97 0.97
CA GLY A 198 1.40 -11.48 -0.32
C GLY A 198 1.64 -12.41 -1.50
N HIS A 199 0.91 -12.16 -2.59
CA HIS A 199 0.97 -12.96 -3.82
C HIS A 199 1.35 -12.11 -5.04
N SER A 200 2.18 -12.62 -5.96
CA SER A 200 2.53 -11.96 -7.24
C SER A 200 3.23 -10.60 -7.01
N GLN A 201 2.65 -9.47 -7.45
CA GLN A 201 3.09 -8.11 -7.04
C GLN A 201 3.17 -8.00 -5.52
N GLY A 202 2.16 -8.52 -4.83
CA GLY A 202 2.09 -8.54 -3.37
C GLY A 202 3.19 -9.39 -2.76
N GLY A 203 3.62 -10.45 -3.42
CA GLY A 203 4.78 -11.25 -2.99
C GLY A 203 6.08 -10.47 -3.12
N GLN A 204 6.22 -9.60 -4.13
CA GLN A 204 7.35 -8.68 -4.22
C GLN A 204 7.28 -7.62 -3.11
N ALA A 205 6.10 -7.00 -2.89
CA ALA A 205 5.91 -6.02 -1.84
C ALA A 205 6.13 -6.62 -0.44
N ASP A 206 5.77 -7.89 -0.24
CA ASP A 206 6.08 -8.69 0.94
C ASP A 206 7.60 -8.73 1.19
N LEU A 207 8.38 -9.16 0.21
CA LEU A 207 9.84 -9.25 0.33
C LEU A 207 10.48 -7.89 0.66
N PHE A 208 10.01 -6.81 0.04
CA PHE A 208 10.49 -5.46 0.34
C PHE A 208 10.07 -4.98 1.73
N THR A 209 8.85 -5.29 2.15
CA THR A 209 8.35 -4.96 3.50
C THR A 209 9.15 -5.69 4.58
N ALA A 210 9.44 -6.97 4.36
CA ALA A 210 10.28 -7.76 5.24
C ALA A 210 11.71 -7.20 5.32
N SER A 211 12.26 -6.75 4.19
CA SER A 211 13.60 -6.18 4.08
C SER A 211 13.74 -4.84 4.81
N ILE A 212 12.84 -3.88 4.55
CA ILE A 212 12.99 -2.52 5.11
C ILE A 212 12.36 -2.37 6.50
N GLY A 213 11.42 -3.23 6.87
CA GLY A 213 10.65 -3.18 8.12
C GLY A 213 11.48 -2.87 9.37
N PRO A 214 12.55 -3.63 9.66
CA PRO A 214 13.39 -3.41 10.84
C PRO A 214 14.05 -2.01 10.93
N THR A 215 14.18 -1.31 9.80
CA THR A 215 14.80 0.03 9.74
C THR A 215 13.80 1.16 9.57
N TYR A 216 12.75 0.96 8.77
CA TYR A 216 11.73 1.99 8.48
C TYR A 216 10.66 2.08 9.58
N ALA A 217 10.35 0.96 10.24
CA ALA A 217 9.40 0.90 11.35
C ALA A 217 9.96 0.08 12.52
N PRO A 218 11.06 0.54 13.15
CA PRO A 218 11.75 -0.19 14.23
C PRO A 218 10.90 -0.38 15.49
N GLU A 219 9.79 0.36 15.63
CA GLU A 219 8.79 0.16 16.68
C GLU A 219 7.98 -1.14 16.52
N PHE A 220 8.07 -1.81 15.36
CA PHE A 220 7.43 -3.09 15.09
C PHE A 220 8.45 -4.23 14.98
N ARG A 221 8.04 -5.41 15.42
CA ARG A 221 8.84 -6.64 15.37
C ARG A 221 8.30 -7.56 14.28
N LEU A 222 9.02 -7.64 13.17
CA LEU A 222 8.78 -8.64 12.13
C LEU A 222 9.11 -10.04 12.68
N VAL A 223 8.17 -10.99 12.56
CA VAL A 223 8.41 -12.40 12.93
C VAL A 223 8.61 -13.32 11.74
N GLY A 224 8.24 -12.88 10.54
CA GLY A 224 8.40 -13.65 9.31
C GLY A 224 7.53 -13.10 8.19
N ASN A 225 7.68 -13.71 7.02
CA ASN A 225 6.96 -13.33 5.81
C ASN A 225 6.54 -14.56 4.99
N VAL A 226 5.47 -14.43 4.21
CA VAL A 226 4.95 -15.49 3.33
C VAL A 226 4.76 -14.92 1.92
N ALA A 227 5.87 -14.85 1.19
CA ALA A 227 5.90 -14.39 -0.19
C ALA A 227 5.49 -15.51 -1.17
N MET A 228 4.29 -15.41 -1.73
CA MET A 228 3.76 -16.39 -2.69
C MET A 228 4.00 -15.90 -4.13
N ALA A 229 4.68 -16.71 -4.93
CA ALA A 229 5.00 -16.38 -6.33
C ALA A 229 5.50 -14.93 -6.52
N PRO A 230 6.49 -14.46 -5.75
CA PRO A 230 6.90 -13.06 -5.78
C PRO A 230 7.39 -12.67 -7.18
N GLY A 231 6.82 -11.56 -7.69
CA GLY A 231 7.23 -10.98 -8.96
C GLY A 231 8.72 -10.67 -8.97
N SER A 232 9.46 -11.33 -9.84
CA SER A 232 10.92 -11.28 -9.93
C SER A 232 11.38 -11.49 -11.37
N ASN A 233 12.69 -11.33 -11.62
CA ASN A 233 13.31 -11.53 -12.93
C ASN A 233 12.65 -10.72 -14.06
N ILE A 234 12.35 -9.44 -13.77
CA ILE A 234 11.63 -8.53 -14.68
C ILE A 234 12.30 -8.45 -16.06
N LYS A 235 13.63 -8.38 -16.11
CA LYS A 235 14.38 -8.42 -17.37
C LYS A 235 14.01 -9.64 -18.23
N GLY A 236 14.07 -10.84 -17.66
CA GLY A 236 13.76 -12.07 -18.40
C GLY A 236 12.31 -12.13 -18.86
N ARG A 237 11.37 -11.54 -18.11
CA ARG A 237 9.97 -11.41 -18.54
C ARG A 237 9.81 -10.42 -19.69
N LEU A 238 10.50 -9.29 -19.63
CA LEU A 238 10.51 -8.30 -20.70
C LEU A 238 11.12 -8.88 -21.99
N ASP A 239 12.28 -9.55 -21.89
CA ASP A 239 12.92 -10.21 -23.03
C ASP A 239 11.96 -11.23 -23.69
N ALA A 240 11.30 -12.07 -22.89
CA ALA A 240 10.35 -13.07 -23.39
C ALA A 240 9.11 -12.44 -24.07
N VAL A 241 8.64 -11.29 -23.58
CA VAL A 241 7.54 -10.55 -24.20
C VAL A 241 7.98 -9.92 -25.53
N ILE A 242 9.17 -9.31 -25.57
CA ILE A 242 9.73 -8.71 -26.79
C ILE A 242 9.90 -9.75 -27.90
N ASP A 243 10.30 -10.98 -27.56
CA ASP A 243 10.54 -12.04 -28.55
C ASP A 243 9.26 -12.77 -28.99
N SER A 244 8.11 -12.53 -28.34
CA SER A 244 6.90 -13.34 -28.56
C SER A 244 6.07 -12.87 -29.76
N ALA A 245 5.87 -13.76 -30.73
CA ALA A 245 5.09 -13.52 -31.95
C ALA A 245 3.57 -13.75 -31.78
N LYS A 246 3.08 -13.83 -30.55
CA LYS A 246 1.66 -14.06 -30.23
C LYS A 246 1.19 -13.04 -29.19
N ALA A 247 -0.12 -13.00 -28.96
CA ALA A 247 -0.68 -12.32 -27.81
C ALA A 247 -0.21 -13.01 -26.52
N GLU A 248 0.22 -12.21 -25.55
CA GLU A 248 0.72 -12.69 -24.26
C GLU A 248 0.03 -11.95 -23.12
N LEU A 249 -0.49 -12.71 -22.15
CA LEU A 249 -1.05 -12.15 -20.92
C LEU A 249 0.00 -11.34 -20.13
N ALA A 250 1.29 -11.53 -20.40
CA ALA A 250 2.38 -10.81 -19.78
C ALA A 250 2.53 -9.35 -20.27
N VAL A 251 1.96 -8.98 -21.42
CA VAL A 251 2.12 -7.64 -22.02
C VAL A 251 1.62 -6.53 -21.08
N PRO A 252 0.38 -6.55 -20.56
CA PRO A 252 -0.07 -5.52 -19.62
C PRO A 252 0.83 -5.37 -18.39
N TYR A 253 1.31 -6.48 -17.82
CA TYR A 253 2.18 -6.45 -16.64
C TYR A 253 3.51 -5.77 -16.94
N VAL A 254 4.17 -6.13 -18.04
CA VAL A 254 5.45 -5.53 -18.43
C VAL A 254 5.28 -4.05 -18.73
N LEU A 255 4.19 -3.66 -19.39
CA LEU A 255 3.89 -2.27 -19.67
C LEU A 255 3.64 -1.47 -18.39
N TYR A 256 2.91 -2.00 -17.42
CA TYR A 256 2.74 -1.35 -16.11
C TYR A 256 4.09 -1.09 -15.42
N VAL A 257 5.02 -2.05 -15.47
CA VAL A 257 6.36 -1.84 -14.89
C VAL A 257 7.11 -0.75 -15.65
N LEU A 258 7.17 -0.84 -16.98
CA LEU A 258 7.88 0.15 -17.81
C LEU A 258 7.33 1.56 -17.60
N THR A 259 6.01 1.74 -17.60
CA THR A 259 5.41 3.06 -17.42
C THR A 259 5.56 3.58 -16.00
N SER A 260 5.52 2.71 -14.98
CA SER A 260 5.76 3.13 -13.60
C SER A 260 7.20 3.61 -13.39
N TYR A 261 8.19 2.91 -13.92
CA TYR A 261 9.59 3.33 -13.79
C TYR A 261 9.88 4.57 -14.66
N ALA A 262 9.31 4.67 -15.86
CA ALA A 262 9.43 5.88 -16.68
C ALA A 262 8.79 7.13 -16.05
N HIS A 263 7.80 6.96 -15.18
CA HIS A 263 7.20 8.07 -14.44
C HIS A 263 8.19 8.72 -13.45
N VAL A 264 9.08 7.93 -12.86
CA VAL A 264 10.03 8.40 -11.83
C VAL A 264 11.45 8.58 -12.35
N ASP A 265 11.76 8.06 -13.55
CA ASP A 265 13.06 8.21 -14.20
C ASP A 265 12.90 8.63 -15.67
N ALA A 266 13.11 9.93 -15.92
CA ALA A 266 12.99 10.53 -17.25
C ALA A 266 14.03 10.01 -18.27
N ARG A 267 15.05 9.25 -17.83
CA ARG A 267 15.99 8.59 -18.74
C ARG A 267 15.37 7.41 -19.47
N ILE A 268 14.27 6.85 -18.94
CA ILE A 268 13.50 5.77 -19.57
C ILE A 268 12.54 6.40 -20.58
N ASP A 269 13.02 6.57 -21.81
CA ASP A 269 12.21 7.11 -22.91
C ASP A 269 11.37 6.01 -23.56
N LEU A 270 10.08 5.95 -23.22
CA LEU A 270 9.14 4.98 -23.78
C LEU A 270 9.04 5.05 -25.32
N SER A 271 9.34 6.17 -25.96
CA SER A 271 9.33 6.27 -27.42
C SER A 271 10.47 5.49 -28.09
N ARG A 272 11.55 5.21 -27.36
CA ARG A 272 12.68 4.38 -27.78
C ARG A 272 12.50 2.91 -27.42
N ILE A 273 11.45 2.56 -26.66
CA ILE A 273 11.15 1.20 -26.22
C ILE A 273 9.92 0.64 -26.95
N LEU A 274 8.85 1.43 -27.02
CA LEU A 274 7.53 1.04 -27.51
C LEU A 274 7.24 1.65 -28.87
N THR A 275 6.44 0.96 -29.68
CA THR A 275 5.94 1.50 -30.96
C THR A 275 4.99 2.69 -30.74
N GLN A 276 4.72 3.46 -31.80
CA GLN A 276 3.74 4.54 -31.73
C GLN A 276 2.34 4.02 -31.36
N GLU A 277 1.95 2.87 -31.92
CA GLU A 277 0.67 2.23 -31.66
C GLU A 277 0.54 1.82 -30.18
N ALA A 278 1.55 1.11 -29.65
CA ALA A 278 1.59 0.74 -28.24
C ALA A 278 1.45 1.96 -27.32
N ARG A 279 2.19 3.05 -27.60
CA ARG A 279 2.10 4.29 -26.82
C ARG A 279 0.72 4.96 -26.89
N ALA A 280 0.04 4.88 -28.04
CA ALA A 280 -1.31 5.43 -28.18
C ALA A 280 -2.35 4.67 -27.32
N HIS A 281 -2.10 3.39 -27.02
CA HIS A 281 -2.95 2.55 -26.18
C HIS A 281 -2.54 2.46 -24.70
N LEU A 282 -1.40 3.05 -24.30
CA LEU A 282 -1.02 3.12 -22.88
C LEU A 282 -2.08 3.75 -21.98
N PRO A 283 -2.84 4.79 -22.38
CA PRO A 283 -3.91 5.33 -21.54
C PRO A 283 -4.99 4.30 -21.16
N ASP A 284 -5.18 3.23 -21.94
CA ASP A 284 -6.18 2.20 -21.65
C ASP A 284 -5.82 1.38 -20.40
N LEU A 285 -4.52 1.29 -20.11
CA LEU A 285 -3.97 0.61 -18.93
C LEU A 285 -4.26 1.34 -17.60
N TYR A 286 -4.65 2.61 -17.66
CA TYR A 286 -4.94 3.46 -16.49
C TYR A 286 -6.43 3.67 -16.23
N LYS A 287 -7.30 3.23 -17.14
CA LYS A 287 -8.76 3.40 -17.00
C LYS A 287 -9.41 2.21 -16.30
N GLY A 288 -8.93 1.01 -16.60
CA GLY A 288 -9.48 -0.25 -16.12
C GLY A 288 -8.57 -0.96 -15.12
N CYS A 289 -9.07 -2.08 -14.61
CA CYS A 289 -8.34 -2.97 -13.72
C CYS A 289 -7.65 -4.08 -14.51
N MET A 290 -6.80 -4.86 -13.83
CA MET A 290 -5.95 -5.87 -14.48
C MET A 290 -6.78 -6.89 -15.28
N THR A 291 -7.91 -7.34 -14.75
CA THR A 291 -8.82 -8.27 -15.43
C THR A 291 -9.30 -7.72 -16.77
N ALA A 292 -9.62 -6.42 -16.86
CA ALA A 292 -9.99 -5.79 -18.12
C ALA A 292 -8.80 -5.73 -19.09
N ALA A 293 -7.61 -5.36 -18.62
CA ALA A 293 -6.41 -5.32 -19.45
C ALA A 293 -6.04 -6.70 -20.06
N LEU A 294 -6.38 -7.79 -19.37
CA LEU A 294 -6.12 -9.16 -19.81
C LEU A 294 -7.20 -9.74 -20.71
N THR A 295 -8.44 -9.26 -20.61
CA THR A 295 -9.59 -9.93 -21.24
C THR A 295 -10.33 -9.06 -22.26
N GLN A 296 -10.08 -7.75 -22.28
CA GLN A 296 -10.83 -6.79 -23.08
C GLN A 296 -9.91 -5.81 -23.83
N GLY A 297 -10.45 -5.19 -24.88
CA GLY A 297 -9.81 -4.09 -25.59
C GLY A 297 -8.55 -4.50 -26.37
N TYR A 298 -7.69 -3.51 -26.60
CA TYR A 298 -6.48 -3.66 -27.42
C TYR A 298 -5.50 -4.69 -26.83
N TRP A 299 -5.21 -4.56 -25.54
CA TRP A 299 -4.14 -5.32 -24.89
C TRP A 299 -4.43 -6.82 -24.74
N SER A 300 -5.70 -7.25 -24.78
CA SER A 300 -6.04 -8.68 -24.69
C SER A 300 -5.75 -9.47 -25.98
N THR A 301 -5.55 -8.77 -27.10
CA THR A 301 -5.29 -9.40 -28.41
C THR A 301 -3.99 -8.92 -29.07
N ALA A 302 -3.34 -7.89 -28.51
CA ALA A 302 -2.09 -7.33 -29.02
C ALA A 302 -0.96 -8.38 -29.11
N ILE A 303 -0.37 -8.52 -30.29
CA ILE A 303 0.82 -9.36 -30.51
C ILE A 303 2.00 -8.71 -29.79
N ALA A 304 2.63 -9.44 -28.88
CA ALA A 304 3.58 -8.91 -27.91
C ALA A 304 4.78 -8.20 -28.57
N ARG A 305 5.50 -8.86 -29.48
CA ARG A 305 6.67 -8.27 -30.16
C ARG A 305 6.34 -7.00 -30.95
N ASP A 306 5.12 -6.89 -31.49
CA ASP A 306 4.70 -5.77 -32.34
C ASP A 306 4.49 -4.47 -31.51
N GLN A 307 4.51 -4.58 -30.17
CA GLN A 307 4.38 -3.46 -29.24
C GLN A 307 5.71 -2.75 -28.95
N PHE A 308 6.83 -3.37 -29.34
CA PHE A 308 8.17 -2.90 -29.04
C PHE A 308 8.89 -2.44 -30.32
N GLN A 309 9.84 -1.52 -30.16
CA GLN A 309 10.75 -1.16 -31.24
C GLN A 309 11.55 -2.39 -31.68
N SER A 310 12.07 -2.41 -32.92
CA SER A 310 12.92 -3.52 -33.38
C SER A 310 14.24 -3.66 -32.61
N LYS A 311 14.67 -2.56 -31.96
CA LYS A 311 15.81 -2.50 -31.03
C LYS A 311 15.44 -1.59 -29.84
N PRO A 312 14.67 -2.09 -28.86
CA PRO A 312 14.23 -1.29 -27.71
C PRO A 312 15.42 -0.81 -26.88
N ASP A 313 15.43 0.47 -26.52
CA ASP A 313 16.46 1.03 -25.65
C ASP A 313 16.12 0.81 -24.17
N LEU A 314 16.61 -0.30 -23.61
CA LEU A 314 16.34 -0.71 -22.23
C LEU A 314 17.43 -0.28 -21.25
N ALA A 315 18.45 0.47 -21.69
CA ALA A 315 19.65 0.73 -20.89
C ALA A 315 19.39 1.55 -19.62
N ALA A 316 18.40 2.44 -19.65
CA ALA A 316 18.00 3.21 -18.48
C ALA A 316 17.03 2.45 -17.55
N PHE A 317 16.41 1.38 -18.04
CA PHE A 317 15.42 0.59 -17.29
C PHE A 317 16.05 -0.60 -16.52
N LEU A 318 17.12 -1.18 -17.06
CA LEU A 318 17.81 -2.36 -16.52
C LEU A 318 19.10 -1.99 -15.79
#